data_AF-A0A7C2Y9E9-F1
#
_entry.id   AF-A0A7C2Y9E9-F1
#
_cell.length_a   1.000
_cell.length_b   1.000
_cell.length_c   1.000
_cell.angle_alpha   90.00
_cell.angle_beta   90.00
_cell.angle_gamma   90.00
#
_symmetry.space_group_name_H-M   'P 1'
#
loop_
_entity.id
_entity.type
_entity.pdbx_description
1 polymer ?
#
loop_
_entity_poly.entity_id
_entity_poly.type
_entity_poly.pdbx_seq_one_letter_code
_entity_poly.pdbx_strand_id
1 'polypeptide(L)'
;MGRPAPGDAPSLPPGYVLHAIGDVHGRDDLLAGLLGEIEADVAGRGEARRILVFLGDLIDRGPGSAEVVERLRTYRPERTRLVFLAGNHEEVLLRILDGEVNLIPDWLRFGGAECLRSYGVDPGRLRRMAPARALVTVRSAIPQAHADFLRGFDDSFRAGDYLFVHAGIRPGIPLAEQARADLRWIREPFLTDRAEHGFMVVHGHTIRRQVEECSNRIGIDTGAYRHGTLTALGLEGTDRWYLQASAAKAETGSPQRNRSISSALDGVSSQSG
;
A
#
# COMPACT_ATOMS: atom_id res chain seq x y z
N MET A 1 23.78 10.96 2.05
CA MET A 1 23.27 10.80 3.43
C MET A 1 23.92 9.53 3.98
N GLY A 2 24.60 9.62 5.14
CA GLY A 2 25.30 8.48 5.74
C GLY A 2 24.31 7.47 6.31
N ARG A 3 24.68 6.19 6.30
CA ARG A 3 23.90 5.11 6.92
C ARG A 3 23.72 5.40 8.42
N PRO A 4 22.53 5.19 9.01
CA PRO A 4 22.36 5.28 10.46
C PRO A 4 23.32 4.31 11.16
N ALA A 5 23.82 4.71 12.34
CA ALA A 5 24.68 3.84 13.13
C ALA A 5 23.85 2.64 13.64
N PRO A 6 24.48 1.48 13.88
CA PRO A 6 23.79 0.34 14.49
C PRO A 6 23.16 0.78 15.83
N GLY A 7 21.83 0.78 15.91
CA GLY A 7 21.08 1.17 17.11
C GLY A 7 20.20 2.44 16.97
N ASP A 8 20.40 3.25 15.93
CA ASP A 8 19.55 4.42 15.70
C ASP A 8 18.21 4.03 15.06
N ALA A 9 17.12 4.63 15.54
CA ALA A 9 15.79 4.43 14.94
C ALA A 9 15.78 4.96 13.49
N PRO A 10 15.21 4.21 12.52
CA PRO A 10 15.13 4.67 11.12
C PRO A 10 14.41 6.01 11.02
N SER A 11 14.99 6.95 10.27
CA SER A 11 14.52 8.33 10.21
C SER A 11 14.21 8.81 8.79
N LEU A 12 13.23 9.72 8.68
CA LEU A 12 13.01 10.50 7.47
C LEU A 12 13.97 11.70 7.40
N PRO A 13 14.23 12.23 6.18
CA PRO A 13 14.93 13.50 6.03
C PRO A 13 14.17 14.63 6.75
N PRO A 14 14.88 15.60 7.39
CA PRO A 14 14.23 16.72 8.05
C PRO A 14 13.31 17.53 7.11
N GLY A 15 12.18 18.01 7.65
CA GLY A 15 11.20 18.82 6.92
C GLY A 15 10.24 18.03 6.02
N TYR A 16 10.26 16.69 6.12
CA TYR A 16 9.32 15.80 5.43
C TYR A 16 8.38 15.09 6.41
N VAL A 17 7.12 14.99 6.01
CA VAL A 17 6.14 14.07 6.59
C VAL A 17 5.73 13.11 5.49
N LEU A 18 5.75 11.81 5.78
CA LEU A 18 5.39 10.77 4.81
C LEU A 18 4.27 9.89 5.36
N HIS A 19 3.29 9.60 4.52
CA HIS A 19 2.32 8.54 4.77
C HIS A 19 2.46 7.46 3.71
N ALA A 20 2.52 6.20 4.11
CA ALA A 20 2.50 5.04 3.22
C ALA A 20 1.20 4.26 3.43
N ILE A 21 0.43 4.03 2.37
CA ILE A 21 -0.85 3.31 2.39
C ILE A 21 -0.64 1.90 1.84
N GLY A 22 -1.13 0.89 2.57
CA GLY A 22 -1.12 -0.51 2.16
C GLY A 22 -2.11 -0.84 1.02
N ASP A 23 -2.28 -2.14 0.77
CA ASP A 23 -3.07 -2.67 -0.35
C ASP A 23 -4.56 -2.27 -0.25
N VAL A 24 -5.04 -1.51 -1.25
CA VAL A 24 -6.39 -0.93 -1.26
C VAL A 24 -7.41 -1.92 -1.80
N HIS A 25 -7.06 -2.67 -2.86
CA HIS A 25 -7.90 -3.68 -3.48
C HIS A 25 -9.34 -3.22 -3.72
N GLY A 26 -9.54 -2.14 -4.47
CA GLY A 26 -10.88 -1.65 -4.84
C GLY A 26 -11.77 -1.23 -3.66
N ARG A 27 -11.21 -1.01 -2.47
CA ARG A 27 -11.94 -0.49 -1.30
C ARG A 27 -11.94 1.04 -1.30
N ASP A 28 -12.60 1.62 -2.30
CA ASP A 28 -12.74 3.08 -2.42
C ASP A 28 -13.37 3.72 -1.17
N ASP A 29 -14.29 3.00 -0.54
CA ASP A 29 -14.94 3.39 0.71
C ASP A 29 -13.95 3.58 1.87
N LEU A 30 -12.97 2.68 2.00
CA LEU A 30 -11.91 2.78 3.01
C LEU A 30 -10.85 3.80 2.61
N LEU A 31 -10.51 3.86 1.32
CA LEU A 31 -9.53 4.81 0.80
C LEU A 31 -9.99 6.25 1.05
N ALA A 32 -11.24 6.58 0.74
CA ALA A 32 -11.78 7.91 0.98
C ALA A 32 -11.70 8.32 2.45
N GLY A 33 -12.05 7.41 3.37
CA GLY A 33 -11.93 7.64 4.81
C GLY A 33 -10.48 7.85 5.25
N LEU A 34 -9.56 7.00 4.79
CA LEU A 34 -8.15 7.09 5.18
C LEU A 34 -7.47 8.36 4.64
N LEU A 35 -7.80 8.79 3.43
CA LEU A 35 -7.33 10.07 2.89
C LEU A 35 -7.81 11.25 3.76
N GLY A 36 -9.06 11.20 4.26
CA GLY A 36 -9.56 12.21 5.19
C GLY A 36 -8.79 12.24 6.51
N GLU A 37 -8.48 11.08 7.09
CA GLU A 37 -7.64 10.98 8.30
C GLU A 37 -6.21 11.51 8.06
N ILE A 38 -5.62 11.22 6.90
CA ILE A 38 -4.30 11.74 6.52
C ILE A 38 -4.34 13.27 6.40
N GLU A 39 -5.34 13.84 5.71
CA GLU A 39 -5.49 15.30 5.59
C GLU A 39 -5.65 15.97 6.97
N ALA A 40 -6.41 15.34 7.88
CA ALA A 40 -6.56 15.82 9.25
C ALA A 40 -5.23 15.76 10.03
N ASP A 41 -4.45 14.68 9.87
CA ASP A 41 -3.15 14.49 10.52
C ASP A 41 -2.10 15.52 10.06
N VAL A 42 -2.18 15.97 8.81
CA VAL A 42 -1.23 16.97 8.26
C VAL A 42 -1.70 18.42 8.36
N ALA A 43 -2.96 18.67 8.72
CA ALA A 43 -3.54 20.01 8.83
C ALA A 43 -2.78 20.94 9.80
N GLY A 44 -2.13 20.38 10.82
CA GLY A 44 -1.33 21.12 11.81
C GLY A 44 0.17 21.22 11.51
N ARG A 45 0.67 20.57 10.45
CA ARG A 45 2.12 20.39 10.21
C ARG A 45 2.77 21.49 9.35
N GLY A 46 2.12 22.66 9.27
CA GLY A 46 2.68 23.90 8.72
C GLY A 46 3.29 23.76 7.33
N GLU A 47 4.61 24.03 7.23
CA GLU A 47 5.36 24.04 5.97
C GLU A 47 6.01 22.71 5.56
N ALA A 48 5.74 21.62 6.28
CA ALA A 48 6.32 20.32 5.96
C ALA A 48 6.01 19.91 4.49
N ARG A 49 7.03 19.37 3.81
CA ARG A 49 6.84 18.74 2.49
C ARG A 49 6.22 17.37 2.71
N ARG A 50 5.08 17.12 2.07
CA ARG A 50 4.34 15.88 2.26
C ARG A 50 4.66 14.88 1.16
N ILE A 51 4.77 13.61 1.52
CA ILE A 51 4.88 12.51 0.57
C ILE A 51 3.77 11.51 0.92
N LEU A 52 2.99 11.11 -0.08
CA LEU A 52 1.99 10.05 0.07
C LEU A 52 2.36 8.90 -0.86
N VAL A 53 2.72 7.76 -0.28
CA VAL A 53 3.14 6.55 -1.00
C VAL A 53 1.98 5.55 -0.98
N PHE A 54 1.60 5.04 -2.15
CA PHE A 54 0.71 3.89 -2.28
C PHE A 54 1.55 2.67 -2.61
N LEU A 55 1.47 1.62 -1.78
CA LEU A 55 2.33 0.44 -1.92
C LEU A 55 1.92 -0.52 -3.05
N GLY A 56 0.93 -0.18 -3.86
CA GLY A 56 0.41 -1.03 -4.95
C GLY A 56 -0.85 -1.79 -4.57
N ASP A 57 -1.29 -2.68 -5.45
CA ASP A 57 -2.53 -3.45 -5.32
C ASP A 57 -3.73 -2.53 -5.03
N LEU A 58 -3.89 -1.52 -5.87
CA LEU A 58 -5.00 -0.58 -5.83
C LEU A 58 -6.30 -1.21 -6.33
N ILE A 59 -6.18 -2.12 -7.30
CA ILE A 59 -7.31 -2.75 -7.99
C ILE A 59 -7.58 -4.18 -7.49
N ASP A 60 -8.64 -4.77 -8.05
CA ASP A 60 -9.09 -6.15 -7.83
C ASP A 60 -9.63 -6.43 -6.41
N ARG A 61 -10.38 -7.54 -6.29
CA ARG A 61 -10.95 -8.11 -5.05
C ARG A 61 -12.04 -7.28 -4.36
N GLY A 62 -11.89 -5.96 -4.24
CA GLY A 62 -12.94 -5.08 -3.74
C GLY A 62 -13.81 -4.51 -4.86
N PRO A 63 -14.99 -3.97 -4.51
CA PRO A 63 -16.03 -3.66 -5.47
C PRO A 63 -15.77 -2.40 -6.32
N GLY A 64 -14.85 -1.52 -5.90
CA GLY A 64 -14.69 -0.18 -6.47
C GLY A 64 -13.32 0.08 -7.09
N SER A 65 -12.81 -0.83 -7.95
CA SER A 65 -11.49 -0.63 -8.58
C SER A 65 -11.47 0.58 -9.53
N ALA A 66 -12.54 0.80 -10.30
CA ALA A 66 -12.67 1.95 -11.18
C ALA A 66 -12.67 3.27 -10.39
N GLU A 67 -13.38 3.31 -9.27
CA GLU A 67 -13.50 4.46 -8.37
C GLU A 67 -12.17 4.78 -7.69
N VAL A 68 -11.45 3.77 -7.19
CA VAL A 68 -10.10 3.95 -6.63
C VAL A 68 -9.16 4.57 -7.66
N VAL A 69 -9.13 4.04 -8.88
CA VAL A 69 -8.24 4.53 -9.94
C VAL A 69 -8.60 5.95 -10.33
N GLU A 70 -9.88 6.25 -10.56
CA GLU A 70 -10.30 7.60 -10.95
C GLU A 70 -10.06 8.63 -9.85
N ARG A 71 -10.33 8.27 -8.58
CA ARG A 71 -10.03 9.10 -7.42
C ARG A 71 -8.55 9.46 -7.39
N LEU A 72 -7.66 8.47 -7.41
CA LEU A 72 -6.22 8.70 -7.25
C LEU A 72 -5.59 9.41 -8.44
N ARG A 73 -6.04 9.10 -9.66
CA ARG A 73 -5.59 9.77 -10.89
C ARG A 73 -5.91 11.27 -10.87
N THR A 74 -7.04 11.65 -10.27
CA THR A 74 -7.52 13.04 -10.19
C THR A 74 -7.20 13.75 -8.88
N TYR A 75 -6.74 13.02 -7.85
CA TYR A 75 -6.39 13.56 -6.54
C TYR A 75 -5.18 14.48 -6.59
N ARG A 76 -5.33 15.71 -6.09
CA ARG A 76 -4.28 16.75 -6.08
C ARG A 76 -4.19 17.42 -4.71
N PRO A 77 -3.70 16.71 -3.68
CA PRO A 77 -3.49 17.29 -2.36
C PRO A 77 -2.42 18.38 -2.39
N GLU A 78 -2.63 19.44 -1.59
CA GLU A 78 -1.70 20.55 -1.52
C GLU A 78 -0.35 20.11 -0.94
N ARG A 79 0.75 20.65 -1.51
CA ARG A 79 2.14 20.44 -1.05
C ARG A 79 2.55 18.97 -0.90
N THR A 80 1.87 18.07 -1.60
CA THR A 80 2.02 16.63 -1.43
C THR A 80 2.50 16.00 -2.72
N ARG A 81 3.64 15.31 -2.64
CA ARG A 81 4.13 14.44 -3.70
C ARG A 81 3.43 13.09 -3.58
N LEU A 82 2.69 12.72 -4.61
CA LEU A 82 2.13 11.37 -4.74
C LEU A 82 3.19 10.43 -5.33
N VAL A 83 3.31 9.24 -4.75
CA VAL A 83 4.14 8.14 -5.23
C VAL A 83 3.27 6.90 -5.29
N PHE A 84 3.24 6.23 -6.44
CA PHE A 84 2.46 5.02 -6.65
C PHE A 84 3.41 3.89 -7.01
N LEU A 85 3.38 2.81 -6.24
CA LEU A 85 4.18 1.63 -6.50
C LEU A 85 3.35 0.57 -7.22
N ALA A 86 3.98 -0.16 -8.13
CA ALA A 86 3.33 -1.21 -8.89
C ALA A 86 3.16 -2.47 -8.02
N GLY A 87 1.91 -2.88 -7.81
CA GLY A 87 1.58 -4.18 -7.23
C GLY A 87 1.59 -5.30 -8.26
N ASN A 88 1.42 -6.53 -7.78
CA ASN A 88 1.27 -7.67 -8.68
C ASN A 88 -0.08 -7.65 -9.41
N HIS A 89 -1.12 -7.06 -8.83
CA HIS A 89 -2.43 -6.96 -9.48
C HIS A 89 -2.41 -6.00 -10.67
N GLU A 90 -1.79 -4.81 -10.52
CA GLU A 90 -1.58 -3.90 -11.64
C GLU A 90 -0.74 -4.56 -12.74
N GLU A 91 0.31 -5.31 -12.38
CA GLU A 91 1.13 -6.04 -13.36
C GLU A 91 0.30 -7.02 -14.19
N VAL A 92 -0.55 -7.84 -13.56
CA VAL A 92 -1.38 -8.82 -14.28
C VAL A 92 -2.37 -8.12 -15.21
N LEU A 93 -3.04 -7.06 -14.75
CA LEU A 93 -3.97 -6.32 -15.59
C LEU A 93 -3.26 -5.70 -16.81
N LEU A 94 -2.12 -5.04 -16.61
CA LEU A 94 -1.38 -4.40 -17.70
C LEU A 94 -0.91 -5.42 -18.74
N ARG A 95 -0.43 -6.60 -18.31
CA ARG A 95 -0.06 -7.70 -19.22
C ARG A 95 -1.25 -8.19 -20.05
N ILE A 96 -2.44 -8.30 -19.43
CA ILE A 96 -3.67 -8.61 -20.16
C ILE A 96 -3.96 -7.52 -21.19
N LEU A 97 -3.91 -6.24 -20.79
CA LEU A 97 -4.13 -5.11 -21.69
C LEU A 97 -3.10 -5.04 -22.82
N ASP A 98 -1.89 -5.55 -22.62
CA ASP A 98 -0.83 -5.63 -23.63
C ASP A 98 -0.98 -6.84 -24.57
N GLY A 99 -1.86 -7.79 -24.23
CA GLY A 99 -2.30 -8.86 -25.12
C GLY A 99 -2.11 -10.28 -24.60
N GLU A 100 -1.64 -10.46 -23.36
CA GLU A 100 -1.50 -11.77 -22.71
C GLU A 100 -2.86 -12.34 -22.26
N VAL A 101 -3.68 -12.68 -23.25
CA VAL A 101 -5.08 -13.08 -23.08
C VAL A 101 -5.27 -14.35 -22.24
N ASN A 102 -4.25 -15.21 -22.20
CA ASN A 102 -4.23 -16.43 -21.40
C ASN A 102 -4.23 -16.16 -19.89
N LEU A 103 -3.93 -14.94 -19.44
CA LEU A 103 -3.99 -14.56 -18.02
C LEU A 103 -5.43 -14.26 -17.55
N ILE A 104 -6.36 -13.97 -18.47
CA ILE A 104 -7.74 -13.56 -18.12
C ILE A 104 -8.44 -14.58 -17.19
N PRO A 105 -8.45 -15.89 -17.47
CA PRO A 105 -9.15 -16.85 -16.61
C PRO A 105 -8.64 -16.83 -15.16
N ASP A 106 -7.32 -16.72 -14.98
CA ASP A 106 -6.69 -16.70 -13.66
C ASP A 106 -6.93 -15.38 -12.94
N TRP A 107 -6.77 -14.26 -13.65
CA TRP A 107 -7.09 -12.93 -13.14
C TRP A 107 -8.54 -12.83 -12.64
N LEU A 108 -9.51 -13.37 -13.39
CA LEU A 108 -10.92 -13.40 -12.97
C LEU A 108 -11.19 -14.23 -11.72
N ARG A 109 -10.32 -15.16 -11.33
CA ARG A 109 -10.40 -15.91 -10.06
C ARG A 109 -9.67 -15.19 -8.94
N PHE A 110 -8.72 -14.33 -9.30
CA PHE A 110 -7.82 -13.62 -8.42
C PHE A 110 -8.25 -12.16 -8.19
N GLY A 111 -9.54 -11.85 -8.28
CA GLY A 111 -10.09 -10.52 -7.98
C GLY A 111 -10.41 -9.65 -9.20
N GLY A 112 -10.02 -10.07 -10.40
CA GLY A 112 -10.32 -9.36 -11.64
C GLY A 112 -11.81 -9.32 -12.00
N ALA A 113 -12.61 -10.26 -11.44
CA ALA A 113 -14.05 -10.26 -11.63
C ALA A 113 -14.71 -9.04 -10.95
N GLU A 114 -14.28 -8.71 -9.74
CA GLU A 114 -14.73 -7.53 -9.01
C GLU A 114 -14.28 -6.24 -9.72
N CYS A 115 -13.02 -6.21 -10.17
CA CYS A 115 -12.49 -5.10 -10.96
C CYS A 115 -13.34 -4.84 -12.22
N LEU A 116 -13.60 -5.86 -13.05
CA LEU A 116 -14.44 -5.70 -14.25
C LEU A 116 -15.87 -5.26 -13.95
N ARG A 117 -16.46 -5.73 -12.84
CA ARG A 117 -17.79 -5.25 -12.42
C ARG A 117 -17.79 -3.75 -12.13
N SER A 118 -16.74 -3.22 -11.51
CA SER A 118 -16.60 -1.77 -11.29
C SER A 118 -16.50 -0.96 -12.59
N TYR A 119 -16.06 -1.60 -13.68
CA TYR A 119 -16.07 -1.03 -15.04
C TYR A 119 -17.34 -1.39 -15.86
N GLY A 120 -18.39 -1.91 -15.21
CA GLY A 120 -19.66 -2.23 -15.87
C GLY A 120 -19.65 -3.50 -16.75
N VAL A 121 -18.64 -4.36 -16.63
CA VAL A 121 -18.54 -5.62 -17.38
C VAL A 121 -18.96 -6.80 -16.51
N ASP A 122 -19.88 -7.63 -17.02
CA ASP A 122 -20.23 -8.93 -16.41
C ASP A 122 -19.09 -9.96 -16.62
N PRO A 123 -18.39 -10.40 -15.56
CA PRO A 123 -17.33 -11.41 -15.66
C PRO A 123 -17.86 -12.77 -16.10
N GLY A 124 -19.11 -13.10 -15.79
CA GLY A 124 -19.74 -14.36 -16.20
C GLY A 124 -19.86 -14.43 -17.72
N ARG A 125 -20.28 -13.33 -18.36
CA ARG A 125 -20.28 -13.19 -19.82
C ARG A 125 -18.87 -13.29 -20.38
N LEU A 126 -17.89 -12.60 -19.79
CA LEU A 126 -16.50 -12.63 -20.25
C LEU A 126 -15.90 -14.05 -20.25
N ARG A 127 -16.15 -14.85 -19.20
CA ARG A 127 -15.67 -16.24 -19.08
C ARG A 127 -16.13 -17.16 -20.21
N ARG A 128 -17.27 -16.87 -20.83
CA ARG A 128 -17.84 -17.66 -21.93
C ARG A 128 -17.39 -17.19 -23.31
N MET A 129 -16.62 -16.10 -23.39
CA MET A 129 -16.12 -15.57 -24.66
C MET A 129 -14.87 -16.32 -25.12
N ALA A 130 -14.69 -16.37 -26.45
CA ALA A 130 -13.39 -16.72 -27.01
C ALA A 130 -12.32 -15.72 -26.53
N PRO A 131 -11.06 -16.16 -26.27
CA PRO A 131 -10.02 -15.31 -25.69
C PRO A 131 -9.88 -13.94 -26.36
N ALA A 132 -9.77 -13.88 -27.69
CA ALA A 132 -9.62 -12.63 -28.43
C ALA A 132 -10.78 -11.64 -28.18
N ARG A 133 -12.02 -12.14 -28.07
CA ARG A 133 -13.20 -11.30 -27.74
C ARG A 133 -13.22 -10.85 -26.29
N ALA A 134 -12.74 -11.69 -25.37
CA ALA A 134 -12.58 -11.30 -23.97
C ALA A 134 -11.58 -10.15 -23.86
N LEU A 135 -10.42 -10.24 -24.52
CA LEU A 135 -9.42 -9.16 -24.53
C LEU A 135 -9.98 -7.84 -25.06
N VAL A 136 -10.68 -7.87 -26.20
CA VAL A 136 -11.34 -6.67 -26.75
C VAL A 136 -12.31 -6.07 -25.74
N THR A 137 -13.12 -6.91 -25.08
CA THR A 137 -14.08 -6.47 -24.06
C THR A 137 -13.38 -5.78 -22.88
N VAL A 138 -12.28 -6.35 -22.37
CA VAL A 138 -11.49 -5.76 -21.27
C VAL A 138 -10.91 -4.40 -21.70
N ARG A 139 -10.28 -4.33 -22.88
CA ARG A 139 -9.71 -3.08 -23.42
C ARG A 139 -10.76 -1.98 -23.66
N SER A 140 -11.96 -2.36 -24.09
CA SER A 140 -13.04 -1.39 -24.29
C SER A 140 -13.65 -0.88 -22.99
N ALA A 141 -13.59 -1.66 -21.92
CA ALA A 141 -14.18 -1.29 -20.64
C ALA A 141 -13.27 -0.40 -19.80
N ILE A 142 -11.96 -0.62 -19.85
CA ILE A 142 -10.99 0.12 -19.03
C ILE A 142 -10.53 1.36 -19.81
N PRO A 143 -10.78 2.58 -19.31
CA PRO A 143 -10.34 3.80 -19.98
C PRO A 143 -8.83 3.84 -20.17
N GLN A 144 -8.38 4.37 -21.32
CA GLN A 144 -6.94 4.49 -21.59
C GLN A 144 -6.21 5.31 -20.53
N ALA A 145 -6.84 6.37 -20.01
CA ALA A 145 -6.28 7.19 -18.92
C ALA A 145 -6.07 6.41 -17.61
N HIS A 146 -6.87 5.36 -17.35
CA HIS A 146 -6.68 4.49 -16.19
C HIS A 146 -5.49 3.57 -16.43
N ALA A 147 -5.41 2.94 -17.61
CA ALA A 147 -4.27 2.11 -17.98
C ALA A 147 -2.95 2.89 -17.95
N ASP A 148 -2.93 4.11 -18.48
CA ASP A 148 -1.74 4.96 -18.50
C ASP A 148 -1.32 5.42 -17.09
N PHE A 149 -2.29 5.70 -16.21
CA PHE A 149 -2.02 5.98 -14.80
C PHE A 149 -1.32 4.80 -14.12
N LEU A 150 -1.84 3.57 -14.28
CA LEU A 150 -1.24 2.37 -13.70
C LEU A 150 0.14 2.05 -14.29
N ARG A 151 0.36 2.30 -15.59
CA ARG A 151 1.67 2.12 -16.24
C ARG A 151 2.75 3.05 -15.68
N GLY A 152 2.37 4.18 -15.09
CA GLY A 152 3.30 5.17 -14.54
C GLY A 152 3.84 4.84 -13.15
N PHE A 153 3.51 3.67 -12.59
CA PHE A 153 3.90 3.31 -11.22
C PHE A 153 5.37 2.88 -11.14
N ASP A 154 6.05 3.29 -10.08
CA ASP A 154 7.44 2.94 -9.80
C ASP A 154 7.52 1.53 -9.16
N ASP A 155 8.69 0.88 -9.22
CA ASP A 155 8.88 -0.41 -8.54
C ASP A 155 9.21 -0.27 -7.06
N SER A 156 9.82 0.86 -6.66
CA SER A 156 10.14 1.17 -5.27
C SER A 156 10.39 2.66 -5.08
N PHE A 157 10.39 3.10 -3.82
CA PHE A 157 10.71 4.48 -3.45
C PHE A 157 11.57 4.53 -2.19
N ARG A 158 12.49 5.49 -2.10
CA ARG A 158 13.35 5.69 -0.92
C ARG A 158 13.18 7.08 -0.33
N ALA A 159 13.09 7.14 0.99
CA ALA A 159 13.14 8.37 1.75
C ALA A 159 13.87 8.13 3.09
N GLY A 160 15.01 8.81 3.28
CA GLY A 160 15.86 8.60 4.46
C GLY A 160 16.28 7.14 4.57
N ASP A 161 16.01 6.55 5.74
CA ASP A 161 16.36 5.17 6.06
C ASP A 161 15.28 4.15 5.66
N TYR A 162 14.24 4.58 4.95
CA TYR A 162 13.14 3.73 4.53
C TYR A 162 13.22 3.37 3.04
N LEU A 163 12.87 2.11 2.75
CA LEU A 163 12.53 1.62 1.41
C LEU A 163 11.05 1.25 1.39
N PHE A 164 10.32 1.78 0.43
CA PHE A 164 8.94 1.40 0.15
C PHE A 164 8.91 0.53 -1.10
N VAL A 165 8.29 -0.63 -1.01
CA VAL A 165 8.18 -1.62 -2.09
C VAL A 165 6.89 -2.41 -1.89
N HIS A 166 6.27 -2.90 -2.97
CA HIS A 166 5.00 -3.61 -2.85
C HIS A 166 5.11 -4.89 -2.01
N ALA A 167 5.94 -5.86 -2.42
CA ALA A 167 6.00 -7.16 -1.76
C ALA A 167 7.19 -7.29 -0.80
N GLY A 168 8.38 -6.87 -1.23
CA GLY A 168 9.61 -7.01 -0.45
C GLY A 168 10.85 -6.97 -1.33
N ILE A 169 11.97 -7.43 -0.78
CA ILE A 169 13.25 -7.54 -1.50
C ILE A 169 13.81 -8.95 -1.31
N ARG A 170 14.59 -9.46 -2.26
CA ARG A 170 15.35 -10.69 -2.07
C ARG A 170 16.51 -10.42 -1.10
N PRO A 171 16.57 -11.07 0.08
CA PRO A 171 17.66 -10.88 1.02
C PRO A 171 19.03 -11.18 0.41
N GLY A 172 20.04 -10.42 0.80
CA GLY A 172 21.42 -10.56 0.31
C GLY A 172 21.67 -10.01 -1.10
N ILE A 173 20.63 -9.57 -1.82
CA ILE A 173 20.77 -8.95 -3.14
C ILE A 173 20.71 -7.41 -3.01
N PRO A 174 21.67 -6.66 -3.56
CA PRO A 174 21.63 -5.20 -3.58
C PRO A 174 20.34 -4.68 -4.21
N LEU A 175 19.81 -3.56 -3.70
CA LEU A 175 18.53 -3.00 -4.18
C LEU A 175 18.51 -2.76 -5.71
N ALA A 176 19.63 -2.28 -6.27
CA ALA A 176 19.76 -2.03 -7.71
C ALA A 176 19.78 -3.30 -8.58
N GLU A 177 19.97 -4.46 -7.97
CA GLU A 177 20.06 -5.77 -8.62
C GLU A 177 18.82 -6.64 -8.35
N GLN A 178 17.82 -6.10 -7.64
CA GLN A 178 16.59 -6.81 -7.35
C GLN A 178 15.81 -7.11 -8.63
N ALA A 179 15.32 -8.34 -8.76
CA ALA A 179 14.43 -8.68 -9.85
C ALA A 179 13.06 -8.03 -9.64
N ARG A 180 12.47 -7.47 -10.70
CA ARG A 180 11.13 -6.86 -10.64
C ARG A 180 10.07 -7.84 -10.10
N ALA A 181 10.20 -9.12 -10.45
CA ALA A 181 9.33 -10.17 -9.93
C ALA A 181 9.41 -10.29 -8.40
N ASP A 182 10.58 -10.13 -7.80
CA ASP A 182 10.71 -10.16 -6.34
C ASP A 182 10.05 -8.95 -5.70
N LEU A 183 10.31 -7.75 -6.23
CA LEU A 183 9.72 -6.49 -5.72
C LEU A 183 8.19 -6.52 -5.67
N ARG A 184 7.56 -7.28 -6.58
CA ARG A 184 6.10 -7.36 -6.74
C ARG A 184 5.47 -8.64 -6.20
N TRP A 185 6.21 -9.73 -6.01
CA TRP A 185 5.62 -11.04 -5.69
C TRP A 185 6.26 -11.79 -4.53
N ILE A 186 7.42 -11.36 -4.03
CA ILE A 186 8.15 -12.15 -3.04
C ILE A 186 7.38 -12.30 -1.73
N ARG A 187 7.46 -13.49 -1.14
CA ARG A 187 7.07 -13.76 0.24
C ARG A 187 8.25 -14.36 0.98
N GLU A 188 8.69 -15.53 0.53
CA GLU A 188 9.89 -16.16 1.07
C GLU A 188 11.07 -16.01 0.10
N PRO A 189 12.30 -15.89 0.62
CA PRO A 189 12.67 -15.91 2.04
C PRO A 189 12.51 -14.55 2.76
N PHE A 190 11.98 -13.52 2.10
CA PHE A 190 11.90 -12.15 2.65
C PHE A 190 11.20 -12.05 4.01
N LEU A 191 10.04 -12.68 4.18
CA LEU A 191 9.24 -12.58 5.41
C LEU A 191 9.90 -13.29 6.61
N THR A 192 10.67 -14.34 6.36
CA THR A 192 11.40 -15.08 7.41
C THR A 192 12.80 -14.54 7.68
N ASP A 193 13.35 -13.76 6.76
CA ASP A 193 14.66 -13.14 6.94
C ASP A 193 14.67 -12.11 8.08
N ARG A 194 15.79 -12.06 8.80
CA ARG A 194 16.02 -11.16 9.93
C ARG A 194 17.29 -10.33 9.76
N ALA A 195 17.96 -10.44 8.61
CA ALA A 195 19.18 -9.70 8.35
C ALA A 195 18.86 -8.22 8.15
N GLU A 196 19.82 -7.37 8.50
CA GLU A 196 19.73 -5.94 8.17
C GLU A 196 19.92 -5.73 6.67
N HIS A 197 19.07 -4.89 6.08
CA HIS A 197 19.13 -4.56 4.66
C HIS A 197 19.82 -3.21 4.38
N GLY A 198 20.19 -2.48 5.44
CA GLY A 198 20.68 -1.09 5.35
C GLY A 198 19.57 -0.05 5.22
N PHE A 199 18.31 -0.47 5.32
CA PHE A 199 17.11 0.36 5.37
C PHE A 199 15.97 -0.44 6.02
N MET A 200 14.97 0.26 6.56
CA MET A 200 13.70 -0.31 7.00
C MET A 200 12.78 -0.51 5.80
N VAL A 201 12.39 -1.76 5.51
CA VAL A 201 11.52 -2.09 4.38
C VAL A 201 10.05 -1.97 4.76
N VAL A 202 9.32 -1.04 4.17
CA VAL A 202 7.86 -0.91 4.32
C VAL A 202 7.20 -1.58 3.12
N HIS A 203 6.30 -2.54 3.39
CA HIS A 203 5.69 -3.35 2.34
C HIS A 203 4.21 -3.68 2.59
N GLY A 204 3.54 -4.04 1.50
CA GLY A 204 2.18 -4.56 1.44
C GLY A 204 2.16 -6.06 1.11
N HIS A 205 1.28 -6.47 0.19
CA HIS A 205 1.16 -7.78 -0.48
C HIS A 205 0.78 -8.99 0.38
N THR A 206 1.30 -9.03 1.61
CA THR A 206 1.13 -10.13 2.54
C THR A 206 0.19 -9.71 3.65
N ILE A 207 -1.09 -10.02 3.45
CA ILE A 207 -2.17 -9.72 4.39
C ILE A 207 -1.86 -10.25 5.79
N ARG A 208 -1.97 -9.34 6.77
CA ARG A 208 -2.00 -9.61 8.20
C ARG A 208 -3.24 -8.97 8.82
N ARG A 209 -3.63 -9.39 10.02
CA ARG A 209 -4.76 -8.75 10.75
C ARG A 209 -4.39 -7.41 11.36
N GLN A 210 -3.11 -7.22 11.63
CA GLN A 210 -2.54 -6.04 12.26
C GLN A 210 -1.22 -5.75 11.54
N VAL A 211 -0.69 -4.55 11.74
CA VAL A 211 0.64 -4.19 11.26
C VAL A 211 1.67 -5.17 11.84
N GLU A 212 2.58 -5.63 11.00
CA GLU A 212 3.69 -6.51 11.37
C GLU A 212 4.97 -5.70 11.43
N GLU A 213 5.42 -5.32 12.62
CA GLU A 213 6.72 -4.68 12.82
C GLU A 213 7.80 -5.71 13.14
N CYS A 214 8.91 -5.62 12.42
CA CYS A 214 10.14 -6.36 12.67
C CYS A 214 11.33 -5.39 12.64
N SER A 215 12.51 -5.87 13.07
CA SER A 215 13.72 -5.04 13.09
C SER A 215 14.16 -4.52 11.72
N ASN A 216 13.80 -5.24 10.64
CA ASN A 216 14.23 -4.96 9.27
C ASN A 216 13.08 -4.59 8.30
N ARG A 217 11.81 -4.77 8.71
CA ARG A 217 10.65 -4.48 7.86
C ARG A 217 9.39 -4.14 8.66
N ILE A 218 8.46 -3.46 8.00
CA ILE A 218 7.11 -3.14 8.49
C ILE A 218 6.10 -3.54 7.40
N GLY A 219 5.24 -4.52 7.69
CA GLY A 219 4.15 -4.94 6.83
C GLY A 219 2.86 -4.22 7.19
N ILE A 220 2.29 -3.44 6.26
CA ILE A 220 1.08 -2.61 6.49
C ILE A 220 -0.16 -3.04 5.68
N ASP A 221 -0.10 -4.15 4.94
CA ASP A 221 -1.29 -4.78 4.37
C ASP A 221 -2.13 -5.45 5.48
N THR A 222 -3.06 -4.67 6.03
CA THR A 222 -4.03 -5.15 7.03
C THR A 222 -5.28 -5.78 6.42
N GLY A 223 -5.27 -6.02 5.10
CA GLY A 223 -6.35 -6.67 4.36
C GLY A 223 -7.58 -5.79 4.20
N ALA A 224 -7.48 -4.67 3.47
CA ALA A 224 -8.61 -3.78 3.22
C ALA A 224 -9.84 -4.52 2.67
N TYR A 225 -9.70 -5.32 1.62
CA TYR A 225 -10.81 -6.10 1.07
C TYR A 225 -11.23 -7.29 1.96
N ARG A 226 -10.31 -7.84 2.76
CA ARG A 226 -10.52 -9.11 3.47
C ARG A 226 -11.00 -8.93 4.90
N HIS A 227 -10.49 -7.92 5.59
CA HIS A 227 -10.71 -7.64 7.00
C HIS A 227 -11.45 -6.32 7.20
N GLY A 228 -11.59 -5.52 6.13
CA GLY A 228 -12.27 -4.25 6.19
C GLY A 228 -11.43 -3.16 6.84
N THR A 229 -10.10 -3.31 6.91
CA THR A 229 -9.21 -2.31 7.50
C THR A 229 -8.10 -1.95 6.52
N LEU A 230 -8.05 -0.68 6.12
CA LEU A 230 -6.97 -0.10 5.35
C LEU A 230 -6.08 0.71 6.29
N THR A 231 -4.76 0.51 6.21
CA THR A 231 -3.79 1.12 7.12
C THR A 231 -2.84 2.04 6.36
N ALA A 232 -2.52 3.18 6.98
CA ALA A 232 -1.38 4.01 6.63
C ALA A 232 -0.35 4.03 7.76
N LEU A 233 0.93 4.00 7.41
CA LEU A 233 2.06 4.35 8.27
C LEU A 233 2.40 5.82 8.06
N GLY A 234 2.31 6.63 9.11
CA GLY A 234 2.79 8.01 9.15
C GLY A 234 4.20 8.10 9.75
N LEU A 235 5.03 8.95 9.17
CA LEU A 235 6.45 9.12 9.52
C LEU A 235 6.84 10.61 9.56
N GLU A 236 7.62 11.01 10.57
CA GLU A 236 8.27 12.33 10.67
C GLU A 236 9.52 12.22 11.54
N GLY A 237 10.70 12.54 11.01
CA GLY A 237 11.96 12.24 11.70
C GLY A 237 12.02 10.76 12.08
N THR A 238 12.24 10.47 13.36
CA THR A 238 12.21 9.11 13.93
C THR A 238 10.82 8.64 14.37
N ASP A 239 9.85 9.53 14.39
CA ASP A 239 8.50 9.24 14.86
C ASP A 239 7.72 8.43 13.83
N ARG A 240 6.91 7.50 14.34
CA ARG A 240 6.05 6.61 13.55
C ARG A 240 4.69 6.48 14.21
N TRP A 241 3.63 6.49 13.42
CA TRP A 241 2.27 6.26 13.88
C TRP A 241 1.44 5.57 12.79
N TYR A 242 0.27 5.06 13.16
CA TYR A 242 -0.63 4.39 12.23
C TYR A 242 -1.98 5.09 12.19
N LEU A 243 -2.51 5.26 10.98
CA LEU A 243 -3.89 5.70 10.72
C LEU A 243 -4.63 4.53 10.07
N GLN A 244 -5.89 4.34 10.43
CA GLN A 244 -6.69 3.25 9.88
C GLN A 244 -8.09 3.72 9.53
N ALA A 245 -8.55 3.35 8.33
CA ALA A 245 -9.96 3.38 7.99
C ALA A 245 -10.50 1.96 8.07
N SER A 246 -11.58 1.79 8.83
CA SER A 246 -12.24 0.50 8.97
C SER A 246 -13.68 0.59 8.47
N ALA A 247 -14.13 -0.45 7.78
CA ALA A 247 -15.53 -0.61 7.43
C ALA A 247 -16.32 -0.61 8.74
N ALA A 248 -17.39 0.18 8.81
CA ALA A 248 -18.30 0.12 9.93
C ALA A 248 -18.69 -1.35 10.13
N LYS A 249 -18.42 -1.91 11.31
CA LYS A 249 -19.15 -3.11 11.73
C LYS A 249 -20.62 -2.74 11.61
N ALA A 250 -21.44 -3.57 10.96
CA ALA A 250 -22.89 -3.43 11.07
C ALA A 250 -23.20 -3.24 12.56
N GLU A 251 -23.69 -2.05 12.92
CA GLU A 251 -23.66 -1.58 14.30
C GLU A 251 -24.51 -2.48 15.19
N THR A 252 -23.85 -3.12 16.15
CA THR A 252 -24.41 -3.31 17.49
C THR A 252 -23.39 -2.77 18.48
N GLY A 253 -23.54 -1.51 18.89
CA GLY A 253 -22.92 -0.98 20.11
C GLY A 253 -21.81 0.07 19.92
N SER A 254 -22.17 1.30 20.28
CA SER A 254 -21.44 2.49 20.78
C SER A 254 -19.89 2.55 20.70
N PRO A 255 -19.29 3.66 20.19
CA PRO A 255 -17.84 3.80 20.03
C PRO A 255 -17.11 4.19 21.33
N GLN A 256 -16.10 3.41 21.71
CA GLN A 256 -15.03 3.82 22.64
C GLN A 256 -13.74 4.11 21.85
N ARG A 257 -13.19 5.31 22.02
CA ARG A 257 -11.89 5.74 21.48
C ARG A 257 -10.77 5.14 22.34
N ASN A 258 -9.91 4.29 21.76
CA ASN A 258 -8.66 3.89 22.39
C ASN A 258 -7.49 4.72 21.82
N ARG A 259 -6.89 5.56 22.66
CA ARG A 259 -5.54 6.09 22.46
C ARG A 259 -4.59 5.28 23.33
N SER A 260 -3.73 4.47 22.73
CA SER A 260 -2.59 3.87 23.43
C SER A 260 -1.44 4.86 23.42
N ILE A 261 -1.22 5.53 24.55
CA ILE A 261 0.02 6.28 24.82
C ILE A 261 0.96 5.28 25.49
N SER A 262 2.09 4.97 24.85
CA SER A 262 3.21 4.30 25.51
C SER A 262 4.00 5.37 26.27
N SER A 263 3.99 5.33 27.60
CA SER A 263 4.86 6.14 28.44
C SER A 263 5.98 5.24 28.98
N ALA A 264 7.22 5.56 28.60
CA ALA A 264 8.42 5.07 29.26
C ALA A 264 8.94 6.15 30.24
N LEU A 265 9.69 5.68 31.25
CA LEU A 265 10.60 6.42 32.16
C LEU A 265 9.91 7.12 33.36
N ASP A 266 10.37 7.08 34.61
CA ASP A 266 11.65 6.65 35.21
C ASP A 266 11.45 6.26 36.68
N GLY A 267 12.30 5.34 37.16
CA GLY A 267 12.54 5.13 38.58
C GLY A 267 13.72 5.98 39.05
N VAL A 268 13.56 6.68 40.17
CA VAL A 268 14.67 7.07 41.05
C VAL A 268 14.21 6.90 42.50
N SER A 269 14.88 5.98 43.18
CA SER A 269 14.91 5.91 44.65
C SER A 269 16.07 6.79 45.13
N SER A 270 15.83 7.60 46.16
CA SER A 270 16.90 8.15 47.00
C SER A 270 16.47 8.19 48.46
N GLN A 271 17.38 7.74 49.30
CA GLN A 271 17.30 7.49 50.74
C GLN A 271 17.13 8.78 51.57
N SER A 272 16.55 8.63 52.76
CA SER A 272 16.95 9.39 53.95
C SER A 272 16.85 8.50 55.20
N GLY A 273 18.03 8.17 55.73
CA GLY A 273 18.32 7.60 57.03
C GLY A 273 19.74 8.01 57.37
#